data_AF-A0A257J9C0-F1
#
_entry.id   AF-A0A257J9C0-F1
#
_cell.length_a   1.000
_cell.length_b   1.000
_cell.length_c   1.000
_cell.angle_alpha   90.00
_cell.angle_beta   90.00
_cell.angle_gamma   90.00
#
_symmetry.space_group_name_H-M   'P 1'
#
loop_
_entity.id
_entity.type
_entity.pdbx_description
1 polymer ?
#
loop_
_entity_poly.entity_id
_entity_poly.type
_entity_poly.pdbx_seq_one_letter_code
_entity_poly.pdbx_strand_id
1 'polypeptide(L)'
;MGAGLVMVAALFCLPGATRAADLTLGLPIDCKATRACLVQNYVDLGAGGRAQDYRCGAETYQGHNGVDIRLADMTEQRRGVNVLAAVPGTVLRLRDGSADVSFKAEGAPPAVGAECGNGVIIAHRDGWETQYCHMARGSLKVKVGQQVARGAVLGKVGLSGMTEFPHLHLSVRRHGKVVDPFAPDLAPGRCSPIAGTDLWDDAARQALGYRTGAVLNTGFSSTVVSMEDVESGRTPAPGAASPILVAYVRAIHLKAGDVQRLTVAAPNGEILASKVLTALDRDQAQTLSLLGLRRPRAGWTSGSHRGEFQVLRKGQVVVSASFTVRL
;
A
#
# COMPACT_ATOMS: atom_id res chain seq x y z
N MET A 1 81.76 -14.35 7.49
CA MET A 1 81.14 -13.06 7.07
C MET A 1 80.02 -13.41 6.11
N GLY A 2 78.78 -13.54 6.60
CA GLY A 2 77.61 -13.87 5.78
C GLY A 2 76.77 -12.62 5.57
N ALA A 3 76.66 -12.16 4.32
CA ALA A 3 75.83 -11.02 3.96
C ALA A 3 74.38 -11.47 3.76
N GLY A 4 73.48 -11.00 4.64
CA GLY A 4 72.03 -11.21 4.52
C GLY A 4 71.42 -10.18 3.59
N LEU A 5 70.80 -10.65 2.51
CA LEU A 5 70.05 -9.85 1.55
C LEU A 5 68.65 -9.56 2.13
N VAL A 6 68.36 -8.32 2.50
CA VAL A 6 67.02 -7.90 2.95
C VAL A 6 66.19 -7.54 1.72
N MET A 7 65.19 -8.37 1.43
CA MET A 7 64.23 -8.15 0.35
C MET A 7 63.06 -7.31 0.90
N VAL A 8 62.98 -6.04 0.49
CA VAL A 8 61.87 -5.15 0.83
C VAL A 8 60.70 -5.44 -0.13
N ALA A 9 59.65 -6.09 0.37
CA ALA A 9 58.42 -6.28 -0.38
C ALA A 9 57.61 -4.97 -0.40
N ALA A 10 57.49 -4.36 -1.58
CA ALA A 10 56.59 -3.23 -1.79
C ALA A 10 55.14 -3.73 -1.78
N LEU A 11 54.39 -3.38 -0.74
CA LEU A 11 52.94 -3.56 -0.68
C LEU A 11 52.28 -2.62 -1.68
N PHE A 12 51.88 -3.14 -2.84
CA PHE A 12 50.92 -2.48 -3.72
C PHE A 12 49.55 -2.53 -3.04
N CYS A 13 49.10 -1.41 -2.47
CA CYS A 13 47.69 -1.22 -2.14
C CYS A 13 46.91 -1.14 -3.44
N LEU A 14 46.24 -2.23 -3.81
CA LEU A 14 45.17 -2.18 -4.80
C LEU A 14 44.08 -1.25 -4.27
N PRO A 15 43.57 -0.28 -5.06
CA PRO A 15 42.40 0.48 -4.67
C PRO A 15 41.25 -0.52 -4.47
N GLY A 16 40.76 -0.60 -3.24
CA GLY A 16 39.62 -1.44 -2.91
C GLY A 16 38.48 -1.10 -3.86
N ALA A 17 37.86 -2.12 -4.46
CA ALA A 17 36.64 -1.96 -5.22
C ALA A 17 35.66 -1.16 -4.35
N THR A 18 35.39 0.09 -4.75
CA THR A 18 34.35 0.90 -4.13
C THR A 18 33.07 0.10 -4.29
N ARG A 19 32.60 -0.49 -3.19
CA ARG A 19 31.29 -1.11 -3.12
C ARG A 19 30.31 -0.04 -3.62
N ALA A 20 29.70 -0.28 -4.78
CA ALA A 20 28.70 0.61 -5.35
C ALA A 20 27.75 0.96 -4.20
N ALA A 21 27.68 2.23 -3.80
CA ALA A 21 26.91 2.55 -2.61
C ALA A 21 25.46 2.05 -2.87
N ASP A 22 24.95 1.22 -1.98
CA ASP A 22 23.65 0.59 -2.19
C ASP A 22 22.57 1.70 -2.24
N LEU A 23 21.56 1.56 -3.10
CA LEU A 23 20.47 2.53 -3.22
C LEU A 23 19.62 2.46 -1.94
N THR A 24 19.46 3.56 -1.21
CA THR A 24 18.59 3.60 -0.02
C THR A 24 17.35 4.46 -0.30
N LEU A 25 16.18 3.83 -0.31
CA LEU A 25 14.88 4.44 -0.52
C LEU A 25 14.31 5.00 0.78
N GLY A 26 13.81 6.22 0.72
CA GLY A 26 12.86 6.75 1.69
C GLY A 26 11.42 6.48 1.31
N LEU A 27 10.55 6.85 2.24
CA LEU A 27 9.12 6.74 2.07
C LEU A 27 8.66 7.58 0.86
N PRO A 28 8.05 6.97 -0.17
CA PRO A 28 7.72 7.65 -1.42
C PRO A 28 6.36 8.37 -1.38
N ILE A 29 5.71 8.36 -0.22
CA ILE A 29 4.35 8.88 0.00
C ILE A 29 4.28 9.51 1.39
N ASP A 30 3.53 10.59 1.53
CA ASP A 30 3.32 11.24 2.83
C ASP A 30 2.30 10.46 3.68
N CYS A 31 2.74 9.35 4.28
CA CYS A 31 1.89 8.50 5.12
C CYS A 31 1.30 9.24 6.34
N LYS A 32 1.85 10.39 6.75
CA LYS A 32 1.31 11.15 7.90
C LYS A 32 0.00 11.85 7.56
N ALA A 33 -0.26 12.08 6.28
CA ALA A 33 -1.47 12.74 5.78
C ALA A 33 -2.64 11.77 5.53
N THR A 34 -2.48 10.47 5.82
CA THR A 34 -3.46 9.42 5.55
C THR A 34 -3.67 8.52 6.77
N ARG A 35 -4.85 7.91 6.89
CA ARG A 35 -5.18 6.88 7.88
C ARG A 35 -4.66 5.50 7.48
N ALA A 36 -4.39 5.29 6.19
CA ALA A 36 -3.86 4.04 5.67
C ALA A 36 -2.67 4.30 4.75
N CYS A 37 -1.52 3.76 5.14
CA CYS A 37 -0.34 3.69 4.29
C CYS A 37 0.10 2.24 4.21
N LEU A 38 -0.60 1.48 3.38
CA LEU A 38 -0.49 0.02 3.33
C LEU A 38 -0.03 -0.39 1.93
N VAL A 39 0.88 -1.35 1.86
CA VAL A 39 1.21 -1.99 0.59
C VAL A 39 0.06 -2.91 0.21
N GLN A 40 -0.57 -2.67 -0.94
CA GLN A 40 -1.63 -3.50 -1.50
C GLN A 40 -1.09 -4.57 -2.45
N ASN A 41 -0.04 -4.27 -3.21
CA ASN A 41 0.58 -5.23 -4.11
C ASN A 41 2.11 -5.06 -4.05
N TYR A 42 2.83 -6.17 -3.96
CA TYR A 42 4.29 -6.25 -4.06
C TYR A 42 4.72 -6.62 -5.48
N VAL A 43 6.01 -6.53 -5.77
CA VAL A 43 6.55 -6.96 -7.07
C VAL A 43 6.26 -8.46 -7.25
N ASP A 44 5.82 -8.84 -8.46
CA ASP A 44 5.66 -10.22 -8.84
C ASP A 44 7.03 -10.83 -9.17
N LEU A 45 7.48 -11.72 -8.30
CA LEU A 45 8.68 -12.54 -8.48
C LEU A 45 8.32 -13.95 -8.94
N GLY A 46 7.06 -14.22 -9.26
CA GLY A 46 6.59 -15.50 -9.73
C GLY A 46 7.17 -15.92 -11.09
N ALA A 47 7.15 -17.24 -11.35
CA ALA A 47 7.52 -17.82 -12.63
C ALA A 47 6.43 -18.78 -13.12
N GLY A 48 6.36 -19.01 -14.44
CA GLY A 48 5.42 -19.97 -15.03
C GLY A 48 3.95 -19.58 -14.89
N GLY A 49 3.64 -18.28 -14.83
CA GLY A 49 2.26 -17.76 -14.77
C GLY A 49 1.63 -17.74 -13.37
N ARG A 50 2.35 -18.18 -12.33
CA ARG A 50 1.93 -18.02 -10.93
C ARG A 50 2.42 -16.66 -10.42
N ALA A 51 1.51 -15.83 -9.91
CA ALA A 51 1.87 -14.60 -9.20
C ALA A 51 2.38 -14.93 -7.79
N GLN A 52 3.51 -14.34 -7.38
CA GLN A 52 4.10 -14.56 -6.07
C GLN A 52 4.97 -13.38 -5.61
N ASP A 53 4.79 -12.93 -4.37
CA ASP A 53 5.63 -11.88 -3.78
C ASP A 53 6.93 -12.43 -3.15
N TYR A 54 7.80 -11.53 -2.71
CA TYR A 54 9.09 -11.86 -2.11
C TYR A 54 9.02 -12.72 -0.84
N ARG A 55 7.88 -12.76 -0.14
CA ARG A 55 7.64 -13.60 1.06
C ARG A 55 6.95 -14.93 0.73
N CYS A 56 6.88 -15.28 -0.55
CA CYS A 56 6.15 -16.44 -1.04
C CYS A 56 4.63 -16.31 -0.92
N GLY A 57 4.12 -15.10 -0.64
CA GLY A 57 2.71 -14.78 -0.53
C GLY A 57 2.05 -14.55 -1.89
N ALA A 58 0.77 -14.23 -1.82
CA ALA A 58 -0.10 -13.94 -2.95
C ALA A 58 -0.50 -12.45 -2.98
N GLU A 59 0.24 -11.59 -2.28
CA GLU A 59 -0.02 -10.16 -2.15
C GLU A 59 0.53 -9.40 -3.39
N THR A 60 0.22 -9.93 -4.56
CA THR A 60 0.63 -9.43 -5.87
C THR A 60 -0.27 -10.03 -6.96
N TYR A 61 -0.04 -9.68 -8.22
CA TYR A 61 -0.71 -10.26 -9.38
C TYR A 61 0.27 -10.40 -10.55
N GLN A 62 -0.12 -11.21 -11.54
CA GLN A 62 0.78 -11.60 -12.62
C GLN A 62 1.36 -10.37 -13.36
N GLY A 63 2.68 -10.29 -13.41
CA GLY A 63 3.41 -9.23 -14.12
C GLY A 63 3.46 -7.89 -13.38
N HIS A 64 3.00 -7.81 -12.13
CA HIS A 64 3.13 -6.60 -11.34
C HIS A 64 4.61 -6.24 -11.11
N ASN A 65 5.03 -5.04 -11.47
CA ASN A 65 6.44 -4.67 -11.58
C ASN A 65 6.87 -3.56 -10.61
N GLY A 66 6.09 -3.34 -9.55
CA GLY A 66 6.36 -2.32 -8.55
C GLY A 66 5.68 -2.62 -7.22
N VAL A 67 5.57 -1.60 -6.39
CA VAL A 67 4.90 -1.65 -5.09
C VAL A 67 3.74 -0.66 -5.11
N ASP A 68 2.54 -1.15 -4.83
CA ASP A 68 1.34 -0.32 -4.75
C ASP A 68 1.10 0.08 -3.29
N ILE A 69 1.31 1.35 -2.97
CA ILE A 69 1.07 1.89 -1.63
C ILE A 69 -0.26 2.64 -1.67
N ARG A 70 -1.29 2.01 -1.09
CA ARG A 70 -2.68 2.45 -1.20
C ARG A 70 -3.04 3.47 -0.14
N LEU A 71 -3.96 4.37 -0.52
CA LEU A 71 -4.76 5.14 0.43
C LEU A 71 -5.96 4.31 0.91
N ALA A 72 -6.66 4.81 1.92
CA ALA A 72 -7.86 4.16 2.45
C ALA A 72 -9.01 4.19 1.44
N ASP A 73 -9.22 5.34 0.79
CA ASP A 73 -10.34 5.62 -0.11
C ASP A 73 -10.12 6.94 -0.89
N MET A 74 -11.06 7.26 -1.77
CA MET A 74 -11.05 8.49 -2.57
C MET A 74 -11.25 9.77 -1.74
N THR A 75 -11.70 9.69 -0.48
CA THR A 75 -11.76 10.87 0.39
C THR A 75 -10.37 11.34 0.76
N GLU A 76 -9.45 10.41 1.05
CA GLU A 76 -8.05 10.74 1.29
C GLU A 76 -7.37 11.26 0.03
N GLN A 77 -7.65 10.64 -1.12
CA GLN A 77 -7.15 11.12 -2.40
C GLN A 77 -7.56 12.58 -2.65
N ARG A 78 -8.84 12.91 -2.46
CA ARG A 78 -9.37 14.28 -2.64
C ARG A 78 -8.77 15.30 -1.67
N ARG A 79 -8.43 14.90 -0.44
CA ARG A 79 -7.69 15.77 0.51
C ARG A 79 -6.28 16.08 0.02
N GLY A 80 -5.71 15.16 -0.78
CA GLY A 80 -4.42 15.29 -1.41
C GLY A 80 -3.31 14.74 -0.53
N VAL A 81 -2.78 13.59 -0.92
CA VAL A 81 -1.61 12.96 -0.29
C VAL A 81 -0.40 13.15 -1.20
N ASN A 82 0.69 13.67 -0.65
CA ASN A 82 1.89 13.98 -1.44
C ASN A 82 2.61 12.69 -1.85
N VAL A 83 3.08 12.66 -3.09
CA VAL A 83 4.09 11.72 -3.59
C VAL A 83 5.46 12.36 -3.41
N LEU A 84 6.39 11.62 -2.83
CA LEU A 84 7.70 12.10 -2.41
C LEU A 84 8.81 11.36 -3.19
N ALA A 85 9.88 12.06 -3.54
CA ALA A 85 11.06 11.42 -4.11
C ALA A 85 11.71 10.48 -3.09
N ALA A 86 11.70 9.17 -3.34
CA ALA A 86 12.29 8.17 -2.44
C ALA A 86 13.82 8.33 -2.32
N VAL A 87 14.47 8.78 -3.39
CA VAL A 87 15.92 8.90 -3.54
C VAL A 87 16.22 10.22 -4.25
N PRO A 88 17.31 10.94 -3.91
CA PRO A 88 17.69 12.12 -4.67
C PRO A 88 18.07 11.73 -6.11
N GLY A 89 17.80 12.59 -7.08
CA GLY A 89 18.10 12.29 -8.47
C GLY A 89 17.67 13.40 -9.42
N THR A 90 17.66 13.08 -10.71
CA THR A 90 17.25 14.00 -11.77
C THR A 90 15.98 13.48 -12.43
N VAL A 91 14.98 14.34 -12.60
CA VAL A 91 13.74 14.01 -13.31
C VAL A 91 14.08 13.74 -14.78
N LEU A 92 13.96 12.47 -15.18
CA LEU A 92 14.28 12.00 -16.53
C LEU A 92 13.11 12.23 -17.49
N ARG A 93 11.91 11.83 -17.06
CA ARG A 93 10.67 11.90 -17.86
C ARG A 93 9.49 12.14 -16.94
N LEU A 94 8.43 12.73 -17.48
CA LEU A 94 7.14 12.83 -16.82
C LEU A 94 6.00 12.72 -17.83
N ARG A 95 4.82 12.37 -17.34
CA ARG A 95 3.55 12.46 -18.08
C ARG A 95 2.51 13.10 -17.17
N ASP A 96 1.70 13.98 -17.73
CA ASP A 96 0.52 14.54 -17.07
C ASP A 96 -0.63 14.67 -18.07
N GLY A 97 -1.85 14.87 -17.59
CA GLY A 97 -3.07 15.07 -18.38
C GLY A 97 -4.01 13.86 -18.43
N SER A 98 -3.58 12.67 -18.00
CA SER A 98 -4.45 11.49 -17.87
C SER A 98 -5.53 11.74 -16.82
N ALA A 99 -6.76 11.32 -17.11
CA ALA A 99 -7.90 11.49 -16.21
C ALA A 99 -7.73 10.68 -14.92
N ASP A 100 -8.14 11.26 -13.78
CA ASP A 100 -8.23 10.54 -12.50
C ASP A 100 -9.57 9.80 -12.41
N VAL A 101 -9.63 8.64 -13.05
CA VAL A 101 -10.81 7.78 -13.09
C VAL A 101 -10.37 6.33 -13.08
N SER A 102 -11.10 5.49 -12.35
CA SER A 102 -10.84 4.04 -12.36
C SER A 102 -10.93 3.51 -13.78
N PHE A 103 -9.96 2.69 -14.20
CA PHE A 103 -9.98 2.13 -15.55
C PHE A 103 -11.16 1.16 -15.78
N LYS A 104 -11.79 0.70 -14.68
CA LYS A 104 -13.01 -0.12 -14.69
C LYS A 104 -14.30 0.70 -14.76
N ALA A 105 -14.22 2.03 -14.61
CA ALA A 105 -15.40 2.87 -14.66
C ALA A 105 -16.00 2.90 -16.07
N GLU A 106 -17.31 3.01 -16.14
CA GLU A 106 -18.02 3.19 -17.40
C GLU A 106 -17.53 4.48 -18.09
N GLY A 107 -17.19 4.37 -19.38
CA GLY A 107 -16.67 5.49 -20.17
C GLY A 107 -15.22 5.88 -19.85
N ALA A 108 -14.48 5.10 -19.06
CA ALA A 108 -13.06 5.36 -18.82
C ALA A 108 -12.27 5.32 -20.14
N PRO A 109 -11.31 6.26 -20.34
CA PRO A 109 -10.46 6.24 -21.52
C PRO A 109 -9.56 4.99 -21.53
N PRO A 110 -9.17 4.47 -22.72
CA PRO A 110 -8.23 3.36 -22.80
C PRO A 110 -6.93 3.65 -22.06
N ALA A 111 -6.51 2.73 -21.19
CA ALA A 111 -5.27 2.86 -20.42
C ALA A 111 -4.03 2.29 -21.14
N VAL A 112 -4.21 1.56 -22.25
CA VAL A 112 -3.10 0.96 -23.02
C VAL A 112 -2.19 2.05 -23.58
N GLY A 113 -0.87 1.92 -23.36
CA GLY A 113 0.15 2.93 -23.69
C GLY A 113 0.26 4.07 -22.66
N ALA A 114 -0.65 4.12 -21.69
CA ALA A 114 -0.68 5.07 -20.59
C ALA A 114 -0.94 4.36 -19.25
N GLU A 115 -0.42 3.15 -19.08
CA GLU A 115 -0.70 2.28 -17.93
C GLU A 115 -0.30 2.96 -16.61
N CYS A 116 0.86 3.62 -16.61
CA CYS A 116 1.36 4.43 -15.50
C CYS A 116 0.51 5.69 -15.21
N GLY A 117 -0.36 6.11 -16.13
CA GLY A 117 -1.11 7.36 -16.02
C GLY A 117 -0.18 8.57 -15.96
N ASN A 118 -0.51 9.53 -15.08
CA ASN A 118 0.37 10.64 -14.75
C ASN A 118 1.49 10.13 -13.83
N GLY A 119 2.70 10.58 -14.06
CA GLY A 119 3.84 10.05 -13.33
C GLY A 119 5.16 10.71 -13.65
N VAL A 120 6.17 10.33 -12.87
CA VAL A 120 7.54 10.85 -12.96
C VAL A 120 8.51 9.68 -12.94
N ILE A 121 9.56 9.75 -13.76
CA ILE A 121 10.73 8.87 -13.67
C ILE A 121 11.92 9.71 -13.21
N ILE A 122 12.60 9.27 -12.17
CA ILE A 122 13.81 9.89 -11.64
C ILE A 122 14.99 8.95 -11.91
N ALA A 123 16.02 9.49 -12.56
CA ALA A 123 17.30 8.81 -12.74
C ALA A 123 18.22 9.09 -11.54
N HIS A 124 18.94 8.05 -11.14
CA HIS A 124 19.92 8.06 -10.07
C HIS A 124 21.28 7.56 -10.60
N ARG A 125 22.29 7.53 -9.74
CA ARG A 125 23.61 6.98 -10.10
C ARG A 125 23.54 5.49 -10.43
N ASP A 126 24.57 4.98 -11.10
CA ASP A 126 24.78 3.55 -11.37
C ASP A 126 23.60 2.87 -12.12
N GLY A 127 22.91 3.64 -12.97
CA GLY A 127 21.80 3.16 -13.80
C GLY A 127 20.51 2.83 -13.02
N TRP A 128 20.40 3.29 -11.77
CA TRP A 128 19.17 3.17 -11.00
C TRP A 128 18.12 4.18 -11.46
N GLU A 129 16.85 3.76 -11.48
CA GLU A 129 15.69 4.60 -11.77
C GLU A 129 14.56 4.28 -10.79
N THR A 130 13.83 5.31 -10.37
CA THR A 130 12.54 5.15 -9.69
C THR A 130 11.42 5.75 -10.54
N GLN A 131 10.31 5.03 -10.68
CA GLN A 131 9.13 5.48 -11.41
C GLN A 131 7.93 5.57 -10.46
N TYR A 132 7.26 6.72 -10.47
CA TYR A 132 6.10 7.05 -9.63
C TYR A 132 4.89 7.19 -10.56
N CYS A 133 3.90 6.31 -10.42
CA CYS A 133 2.74 6.24 -11.31
C CYS A 133 1.43 6.56 -10.57
N HIS A 134 0.36 6.68 -11.37
CA HIS A 134 -1.02 6.93 -10.93
C HIS A 134 -1.19 8.24 -10.16
N MET A 135 -0.37 9.24 -10.49
CA MET A 135 -0.43 10.55 -9.85
C MET A 135 -1.68 11.32 -10.30
N ALA A 136 -2.12 12.27 -9.47
CA ALA A 136 -3.31 13.08 -9.76
C ALA A 136 -3.07 14.01 -10.94
N ARG A 137 -4.07 14.18 -11.80
CA ARG A 137 -4.02 15.05 -12.98
C ARG A 137 -3.70 16.49 -12.59
N GLY A 138 -2.70 17.09 -13.23
CA GLY A 138 -2.27 18.47 -12.96
C GLY A 138 -1.57 18.65 -11.61
N SER A 139 -1.23 17.56 -10.90
CA SER A 139 -0.63 17.64 -9.57
C SER A 139 0.89 17.73 -9.56
N LEU A 140 1.55 17.39 -10.67
CA LEU A 140 3.01 17.32 -10.76
C LEU A 140 3.64 18.69 -10.45
N LYS A 141 4.69 18.69 -9.63
CA LYS A 141 5.40 19.90 -9.15
C LYS A 141 6.84 20.00 -9.66
N VAL A 142 7.21 19.13 -10.59
CA VAL A 142 8.57 19.03 -11.12
C VAL A 142 8.58 19.09 -12.65
N LYS A 143 9.76 19.37 -13.21
CA LYS A 143 9.99 19.40 -14.66
C LYS A 143 11.16 18.51 -15.07
N VAL A 144 11.18 18.07 -16.33
CA VAL A 144 12.30 17.31 -16.89
C VAL A 144 13.63 18.07 -16.71
N GLY A 145 14.68 17.35 -16.31
CA GLY A 145 16.01 17.90 -16.00
C GLY A 145 16.15 18.48 -14.60
N GLN A 146 15.07 18.60 -13.82
CA GLN A 146 15.14 19.10 -12.45
C GLN A 146 15.83 18.09 -11.53
N GLN A 147 16.80 18.58 -10.74
CA GLN A 147 17.33 17.83 -9.60
C GLN A 147 16.36 17.90 -8.43
N VAL A 148 16.12 16.77 -7.79
CA VAL A 148 15.25 16.65 -6.61
C VAL A 148 16.01 16.00 -5.47
N ALA A 149 15.81 16.53 -4.27
CA ALA A 149 16.28 15.89 -3.05
C ALA A 149 15.33 14.77 -2.63
N ARG A 150 15.81 13.85 -1.79
CA ARG A 150 14.96 12.88 -1.08
C ARG A 150 13.87 13.62 -0.30
N GLY A 151 12.65 13.11 -0.35
CA GLY A 151 11.49 13.71 0.31
C GLY A 151 10.91 14.93 -0.41
N ALA A 152 11.48 15.37 -1.54
CA ALA A 152 10.89 16.44 -2.33
C ALA A 152 9.51 16.03 -2.85
N VAL A 153 8.54 16.94 -2.79
CA VAL A 153 7.19 16.71 -3.31
C VAL A 153 7.23 16.67 -4.84
N LEU A 154 6.82 15.54 -5.42
CA LEU A 154 6.75 15.34 -6.86
C LEU A 154 5.36 15.69 -7.41
N GLY A 155 4.33 15.51 -6.60
CA GLY A 155 2.92 15.77 -6.91
C GLY A 155 2.02 15.08 -5.88
N LYS A 156 0.83 14.66 -6.29
CA LYS A 156 -0.14 14.00 -5.39
C LYS A 156 -0.57 12.63 -5.91
N VAL A 157 -0.98 11.76 -4.99
CA VAL A 157 -1.61 10.47 -5.32
C VAL A 157 -2.93 10.72 -6.06
N GLY A 158 -3.16 9.98 -7.15
CA GLY A 158 -4.32 10.10 -8.01
C GLY A 158 -5.03 8.79 -8.24
N LEU A 159 -5.73 8.73 -9.38
CA LEU A 159 -6.43 7.56 -9.89
C LEU A 159 -6.27 7.51 -11.43
N SER A 160 -5.10 7.90 -11.94
CA SER A 160 -4.86 7.96 -13.39
C SER A 160 -4.18 6.70 -13.94
N GLY A 161 -4.45 6.38 -15.20
CA GLY A 161 -3.88 5.21 -15.86
C GLY A 161 -4.64 3.93 -15.54
N MET A 162 -3.94 2.79 -15.55
CA MET A 162 -4.53 1.48 -15.31
C MET A 162 -4.66 1.19 -13.81
N THR A 163 -5.49 1.98 -13.11
CA THR A 163 -5.68 1.92 -11.65
C THR A 163 -7.16 1.83 -11.26
N GLU A 164 -7.46 1.11 -10.17
CA GLU A 164 -8.84 0.88 -9.69
C GLU A 164 -9.15 1.53 -8.35
N PHE A 165 -8.11 1.88 -7.59
CA PHE A 165 -8.18 2.47 -6.27
C PHE A 165 -7.04 3.48 -6.10
N PRO A 166 -7.18 4.51 -5.25
CA PRO A 166 -6.16 5.54 -5.12
C PRO A 166 -4.91 4.99 -4.44
N HIS A 167 -3.80 4.99 -5.17
CA HIS A 167 -2.51 4.51 -4.68
C HIS A 167 -1.35 5.14 -5.44
N LEU A 168 -0.16 5.06 -4.84
CA LEU A 168 1.09 5.26 -5.56
C LEU A 168 1.62 3.90 -5.99
N HIS A 169 1.88 3.72 -7.29
CA HIS A 169 2.69 2.62 -7.78
C HIS A 169 4.15 3.09 -7.92
N LEU A 170 5.06 2.43 -7.20
CA LEU A 170 6.50 2.67 -7.27
C LEU A 170 7.20 1.49 -7.96
N SER A 171 7.78 1.71 -9.13
CA SER A 171 8.73 0.76 -9.72
C SER A 171 10.17 1.19 -9.44
N VAL A 172 11.02 0.24 -9.06
CA VAL A 172 12.48 0.44 -8.94
C VAL A 172 13.16 -0.37 -10.03
N ARG A 173 14.11 0.26 -10.74
CA ARG A 173 14.87 -0.40 -11.82
C ARG A 173 16.35 -0.14 -11.70
N ARG A 174 17.17 -1.10 -12.14
CA ARG A 174 18.61 -0.94 -12.35
C ARG A 174 18.98 -1.43 -13.73
N HIS A 175 19.60 -0.57 -14.55
CA HIS A 175 19.93 -0.85 -15.95
C HIS A 175 18.72 -1.40 -16.74
N GLY A 176 17.54 -0.79 -16.53
CA GLY A 176 16.29 -1.17 -17.20
C GLY A 176 15.57 -2.40 -16.64
N LYS A 177 16.17 -3.15 -15.71
CA LYS A 177 15.56 -4.33 -15.08
C LYS A 177 14.84 -3.97 -13.79
N VAL A 178 13.64 -4.53 -13.59
CA VAL A 178 12.87 -4.38 -12.34
C VAL A 178 13.63 -5.00 -11.18
N VAL A 179 13.64 -4.29 -10.05
CA VAL A 179 14.21 -4.74 -8.78
C VAL A 179 13.12 -4.63 -7.72
N ASP A 180 12.91 -5.70 -6.94
CA ASP A 180 12.03 -5.64 -5.78
C ASP A 180 12.74 -4.85 -4.66
N PRO A 181 12.20 -3.70 -4.20
CA PRO A 181 12.84 -2.92 -3.14
C PRO A 181 12.84 -3.61 -1.77
N PHE A 182 12.00 -4.63 -1.56
CA PHE A 182 12.01 -5.44 -0.33
C PHE A 182 12.95 -6.64 -0.40
N ALA A 183 13.44 -7.00 -1.60
CA ALA A 183 14.30 -8.15 -1.80
C ALA A 183 15.15 -8.00 -3.09
N PRO A 184 16.08 -7.02 -3.14
CA PRO A 184 16.79 -6.66 -4.37
C PRO A 184 17.71 -7.76 -4.90
N ASP A 185 18.09 -8.72 -4.05
CA ASP A 185 18.99 -9.82 -4.39
C ASP A 185 18.25 -11.11 -4.83
N LEU A 186 16.91 -11.12 -4.79
CA LEU A 186 16.12 -12.27 -5.24
C LEU A 186 16.01 -12.32 -6.77
N ALA A 187 16.33 -13.47 -7.34
CA ALA A 187 16.09 -13.75 -8.75
C ALA A 187 14.59 -14.01 -9.02
N PRO A 188 14.11 -13.76 -10.25
CA PRO A 188 12.76 -14.19 -10.66
C PRO A 188 12.54 -15.69 -10.44
N GLY A 189 11.33 -16.07 -10.06
CA GLY A 189 10.93 -17.41 -9.64
C GLY A 189 11.36 -17.79 -8.22
N ARG A 190 11.93 -16.86 -7.45
CA ARG A 190 12.39 -17.10 -6.07
C ARG A 190 11.68 -16.17 -5.10
N CYS A 191 11.41 -16.72 -3.93
CA CYS A 191 10.88 -16.02 -2.77
C CYS A 191 11.58 -16.55 -1.52
N SER A 192 11.51 -15.81 -0.42
CA SER A 192 12.04 -16.19 0.88
C SER A 192 11.04 -15.90 1.99
N PRO A 193 10.67 -16.90 2.83
CA PRO A 193 9.78 -16.64 3.95
C PRO A 193 10.44 -15.75 5.03
N ILE A 194 11.77 -15.63 5.01
CA ILE A 194 12.56 -14.81 5.94
C ILE A 194 12.96 -13.51 5.23
N ALA A 195 12.98 -12.40 5.98
CA ALA A 195 13.44 -11.10 5.49
C ALA A 195 14.91 -11.20 5.06
N GLY A 196 15.21 -10.79 3.83
CA GLY A 196 16.58 -10.55 3.39
C GLY A 196 17.01 -9.10 3.64
N THR A 197 18.07 -8.69 2.94
CA THR A 197 18.38 -7.28 2.70
C THR A 197 17.22 -6.61 1.97
N ASP A 198 16.95 -5.35 2.29
CA ASP A 198 16.01 -4.49 1.56
C ASP A 198 16.68 -3.16 1.21
N LEU A 199 16.06 -2.40 0.31
CA LEU A 199 16.53 -1.08 -0.09
C LEU A 199 15.95 0.05 0.76
N TRP A 200 15.11 -0.24 1.75
CA TRP A 200 14.38 0.77 2.51
C TRP A 200 15.18 1.30 3.69
N ASP A 201 15.05 2.58 3.99
CA ASP A 201 15.48 3.09 5.29
C ASP A 201 14.54 2.63 6.41
N ASP A 202 14.95 2.86 7.66
CA ASP A 202 14.20 2.36 8.82
C ASP A 202 12.78 2.95 8.91
N ALA A 203 12.61 4.23 8.55
CA ALA A 203 11.31 4.89 8.56
C ALA A 203 10.35 4.28 7.51
N ALA A 204 10.83 4.05 6.29
CA ALA A 204 10.06 3.38 5.25
C ALA A 204 9.78 1.92 5.60
N ARG A 205 10.76 1.20 6.18
CA ARG A 205 10.58 -0.19 6.62
C ARG A 205 9.50 -0.30 7.70
N GLN A 206 9.47 0.62 8.65
CA GLN A 206 8.44 0.65 9.69
C GLN A 206 7.05 0.93 9.10
N ALA A 207 6.95 1.84 8.13
CA ALA A 207 5.68 2.20 7.52
C ALA A 207 5.13 1.09 6.59
N LEU A 208 5.99 0.55 5.73
CA LEU A 208 5.63 -0.34 4.61
C LEU A 208 5.89 -1.83 4.89
N GLY A 209 6.27 -2.17 6.12
CA GLY A 209 6.58 -3.54 6.51
C GLY A 209 5.46 -4.52 6.16
N TYR A 210 5.86 -5.74 5.82
CA TYR A 210 4.95 -6.79 5.35
C TYR A 210 3.84 -7.10 6.35
N ARG A 211 2.58 -7.11 5.90
CA ARG A 211 1.41 -7.38 6.75
C ARG A 211 0.60 -8.56 6.22
N THR A 212 0.45 -9.60 7.04
CA THR A 212 -0.43 -10.74 6.74
C THR A 212 -1.86 -10.50 7.23
N GLY A 213 -2.45 -9.41 6.73
CA GLY A 213 -3.75 -8.92 7.13
C GLY A 213 -3.69 -7.51 7.71
N ALA A 214 -4.57 -6.62 7.25
CA ALA A 214 -4.70 -5.27 7.81
C ALA A 214 -6.12 -4.74 7.64
N VAL A 215 -6.56 -3.89 8.57
CA VAL A 215 -7.80 -3.12 8.42
C VAL A 215 -7.49 -1.86 7.63
N LEU A 216 -8.29 -1.62 6.59
CA LEU A 216 -8.14 -0.47 5.70
C LEU A 216 -9.19 0.61 6.01
N ASN A 217 -10.46 0.23 6.11
CA ASN A 217 -11.54 1.15 6.46
C ASN A 217 -12.40 0.55 7.56
N THR A 218 -12.89 1.41 8.45
CA THR A 218 -13.93 1.07 9.42
C THR A 218 -14.95 2.19 9.46
N GLY A 219 -16.18 1.88 9.86
CA GLY A 219 -17.17 2.92 10.10
C GLY A 219 -18.56 2.37 10.36
N PHE A 220 -19.47 3.31 10.55
CA PHE A 220 -20.89 3.05 10.62
C PHE A 220 -21.60 3.80 9.51
N SER A 221 -22.67 3.22 8.96
CA SER A 221 -23.50 3.81 7.92
C SER A 221 -25.00 3.70 8.28
N SER A 222 -25.80 4.66 7.82
CA SER A 222 -27.27 4.59 7.89
C SER A 222 -27.89 3.71 6.79
N THR A 223 -27.08 3.21 5.86
CA THR A 223 -27.48 2.30 4.79
C THR A 223 -26.52 1.12 4.70
N VAL A 224 -26.95 0.03 4.05
CA VAL A 224 -26.00 -1.02 3.62
C VAL A 224 -25.04 -0.39 2.60
N VAL A 225 -23.75 -0.69 2.73
CA VAL A 225 -22.69 -0.15 1.87
C VAL A 225 -22.02 -1.27 1.08
N SER A 226 -21.67 -0.98 -0.18
CA SER A 226 -20.87 -1.83 -1.04
C SER A 226 -19.37 -1.54 -0.92
N MET A 227 -18.53 -2.36 -1.56
CA MET A 227 -17.09 -2.09 -1.67
C MET A 227 -16.82 -0.76 -2.40
N GLU A 228 -17.61 -0.45 -3.43
CA GLU A 228 -17.51 0.77 -4.21
C GLU A 228 -17.89 2.01 -3.37
N ASP A 229 -18.92 1.91 -2.53
CA ASP A 229 -19.31 2.98 -1.61
C ASP A 229 -18.17 3.32 -0.64
N VAL A 230 -17.53 2.29 -0.08
CA VAL A 230 -16.38 2.45 0.81
C VAL A 230 -15.17 3.04 0.06
N GLU A 231 -14.82 2.53 -1.12
CA GLU A 231 -13.70 3.02 -1.93
C GLU A 231 -13.91 4.47 -2.41
N SER A 232 -15.13 4.83 -2.80
CA SER A 232 -15.46 6.20 -3.23
C SER A 232 -15.60 7.19 -2.07
N GLY A 233 -15.72 6.68 -0.83
CA GLY A 233 -16.01 7.46 0.37
C GLY A 233 -17.47 7.90 0.49
N ARG A 234 -18.39 7.25 -0.24
CA ARG A 234 -19.84 7.50 -0.21
C ARG A 234 -20.52 6.64 0.85
N THR A 235 -20.20 6.87 2.12
CA THR A 235 -20.80 6.13 3.26
C THR A 235 -21.71 7.05 4.08
N PRO A 236 -23.05 6.97 3.92
CA PRO A 236 -23.99 7.85 4.63
C PRO A 236 -23.86 7.76 6.15
N ALA A 237 -23.50 8.86 6.81
CA ALA A 237 -23.32 8.87 8.26
C ALA A 237 -24.66 8.61 8.99
N PRO A 238 -24.68 7.75 10.02
CA PRO A 238 -25.88 7.53 10.81
C PRO A 238 -26.10 8.63 11.85
N GLY A 239 -27.34 8.73 12.33
CA GLY A 239 -27.74 9.59 13.44
C GLY A 239 -28.90 8.98 14.23
N ALA A 240 -29.37 9.68 15.27
CA ALA A 240 -30.42 9.22 16.19
C ALA A 240 -31.73 8.72 15.52
N ALA A 241 -32.03 9.23 14.31
CA ALA A 241 -33.21 8.88 13.54
C ALA A 241 -32.97 7.78 12.49
N SER A 242 -31.73 7.33 12.27
CA SER A 242 -31.42 6.35 11.23
C SER A 242 -32.19 5.04 11.48
N PRO A 243 -32.90 4.50 10.48
CA PRO A 243 -33.72 3.29 10.66
C PRO A 243 -32.89 2.03 10.85
N ILE A 244 -31.64 2.05 10.37
CA ILE A 244 -30.65 1.01 10.56
C ILE A 244 -29.30 1.64 10.92
N LEU A 245 -28.47 0.84 11.57
CA LEU A 245 -27.08 1.12 11.82
C LEU A 245 -26.26 -0.03 11.24
N VAL A 246 -25.39 0.25 10.27
CA VAL A 246 -24.53 -0.75 9.62
C VAL A 246 -23.09 -0.50 10.01
N ALA A 247 -22.53 -1.35 10.87
CA ALA A 247 -21.09 -1.41 11.07
C ALA A 247 -20.44 -2.07 9.85
N TYR A 248 -19.40 -1.45 9.30
CA TYR A 248 -18.64 -2.00 8.18
C TYR A 248 -17.15 -1.97 8.47
N VAL A 249 -16.44 -3.00 7.98
CA VAL A 249 -14.99 -3.08 8.01
C VAL A 249 -14.49 -3.62 6.68
N ARG A 250 -13.59 -2.88 6.04
CA ARG A 250 -12.81 -3.34 4.90
C ARG A 250 -11.43 -3.74 5.37
N ALA A 251 -11.03 -4.97 5.08
CA ALA A 251 -9.70 -5.48 5.38
C ALA A 251 -9.01 -5.93 4.10
N ILE A 252 -7.68 -6.01 4.14
CA ILE A 252 -6.82 -6.48 3.04
C ILE A 252 -5.93 -7.61 3.51
N HIS A 253 -5.45 -8.43 2.58
CA HIS A 253 -4.45 -9.49 2.83
C HIS A 253 -4.89 -10.57 3.82
N LEU A 254 -6.18 -10.86 3.88
CA LEU A 254 -6.68 -11.96 4.70
C LEU A 254 -6.37 -13.29 4.02
N LYS A 255 -6.09 -14.31 4.82
CA LYS A 255 -5.62 -15.62 4.36
C LYS A 255 -6.73 -16.67 4.39
N ALA A 256 -6.58 -17.69 3.54
CA ALA A 256 -7.42 -18.88 3.62
C ALA A 256 -7.47 -19.42 5.05
N GLY A 257 -8.67 -19.73 5.54
CA GLY A 257 -8.92 -20.18 6.91
C GLY A 257 -9.10 -19.05 7.94
N ASP A 258 -8.87 -17.78 7.58
CA ASP A 258 -9.14 -16.66 8.48
C ASP A 258 -10.63 -16.53 8.77
N VAL A 259 -10.98 -16.33 10.05
CA VAL A 259 -12.35 -16.13 10.53
C VAL A 259 -12.51 -14.70 11.00
N GLN A 260 -13.46 -13.97 10.40
CA GLN A 260 -13.75 -12.58 10.77
C GLN A 260 -14.85 -12.53 11.83
N ARG A 261 -14.68 -11.69 12.85
CA ARG A 261 -15.70 -11.39 13.88
C ARG A 261 -15.94 -9.88 13.93
N LEU A 262 -17.20 -9.49 13.92
CA LEU A 262 -17.63 -8.09 14.05
C LEU A 262 -18.68 -7.99 15.16
N THR A 263 -18.48 -7.08 16.10
CA THR A 263 -19.35 -6.83 17.25
C THR A 263 -19.72 -5.36 17.31
N VAL A 264 -20.95 -5.05 17.70
CA VAL A 264 -21.43 -3.70 17.98
C VAL A 264 -21.95 -3.64 19.41
N ALA A 265 -21.48 -2.66 20.18
CA ALA A 265 -21.87 -2.39 21.55
C ALA A 265 -22.48 -0.99 21.71
N ALA A 266 -23.43 -0.86 22.63
CA ALA A 266 -24.05 0.39 23.04
C ALA A 266 -23.09 1.21 23.96
N PRO A 267 -23.42 2.48 24.25
CA PRO A 267 -22.57 3.34 25.08
C PRO A 267 -22.33 2.82 26.51
N ASN A 268 -23.27 2.05 27.06
CA ASN A 268 -23.17 1.41 28.38
C ASN A 268 -22.36 0.10 28.37
N GLY A 269 -21.83 -0.33 27.22
CA GLY A 269 -21.09 -1.59 27.05
C GLY A 269 -21.96 -2.81 26.73
N GLU A 270 -23.27 -2.68 26.67
CA GLU A 270 -24.17 -3.77 26.24
C GLU A 270 -23.86 -4.17 24.79
N ILE A 271 -23.68 -5.47 24.54
CA ILE A 271 -23.48 -5.98 23.19
C ILE A 271 -24.83 -6.02 22.46
N LEU A 272 -24.99 -5.16 21.46
CA LEU A 272 -26.21 -5.07 20.66
C LEU A 272 -26.27 -6.16 19.58
N ALA A 273 -25.11 -6.49 18.99
CA ALA A 273 -25.02 -7.54 17.98
C ALA A 273 -23.58 -8.07 17.88
N SER A 274 -23.43 -9.34 17.53
CA SER A 274 -22.14 -9.96 17.20
C SER A 274 -22.33 -10.94 16.05
N LYS A 275 -21.39 -10.94 15.10
CA LYS A 275 -21.40 -11.82 13.93
C LYS A 275 -20.02 -12.42 13.75
N VAL A 276 -19.97 -13.76 13.65
CA VAL A 276 -18.80 -14.51 13.22
C VAL A 276 -19.06 -14.98 11.79
N LEU A 277 -18.16 -14.63 10.87
CA LEU A 277 -18.25 -15.01 9.48
C LEU A 277 -17.62 -16.38 9.26
N THR A 278 -18.06 -17.09 8.21
CA THR A 278 -17.40 -18.33 7.77
C THR A 278 -15.93 -18.08 7.47
N ALA A 279 -15.10 -19.08 7.74
CA ALA A 279 -13.69 -19.04 7.37
C ALA A 279 -13.54 -18.80 5.86
N LEU A 280 -12.56 -17.99 5.48
CA LEU A 280 -12.24 -17.74 4.07
C LEU A 280 -11.78 -19.02 3.39
N ASP A 281 -12.28 -19.30 2.19
CA ASP A 281 -11.93 -20.46 1.37
C ASP A 281 -10.58 -20.30 0.67
N ARG A 282 -10.17 -19.05 0.43
CA ARG A 282 -8.92 -18.67 -0.23
C ARG A 282 -8.39 -17.35 0.32
N ASP A 283 -7.15 -17.04 0.00
CA ASP A 283 -6.57 -15.71 0.24
C ASP A 283 -7.42 -14.63 -0.44
N GLN A 284 -7.66 -13.54 0.27
CA GLN A 284 -8.46 -12.41 -0.18
C GLN A 284 -7.59 -11.16 -0.19
N ALA A 285 -7.38 -10.58 -1.38
CA ALA A 285 -6.74 -9.29 -1.51
C ALA A 285 -7.50 -8.22 -0.71
N GLN A 286 -8.84 -8.33 -0.67
CA GLN A 286 -9.71 -7.45 0.09
C GLN A 286 -10.98 -8.18 0.55
N THR A 287 -11.52 -7.79 1.71
CA THR A 287 -12.84 -8.23 2.20
C THR A 287 -13.66 -7.04 2.68
N LEU A 288 -14.99 -7.17 2.65
CA LEU A 288 -15.91 -6.23 3.29
C LEU A 288 -16.85 -7.00 4.22
N SER A 289 -16.69 -6.76 5.53
CA SER A 289 -17.52 -7.34 6.58
C SER A 289 -18.59 -6.33 7.01
N LEU A 290 -19.85 -6.76 7.06
CA LEU A 290 -20.99 -5.94 7.45
C LEU A 290 -21.79 -6.57 8.60
N LEU A 291 -22.22 -5.74 9.55
CA LEU A 291 -23.16 -6.08 10.60
C LEU A 291 -24.23 -4.98 10.71
N GLY A 292 -25.45 -5.30 10.29
CA GLY A 292 -26.59 -4.38 10.31
C GLY A 292 -27.49 -4.60 11.54
N LEU A 293 -27.89 -3.50 12.17
CA LEU A 293 -28.81 -3.45 13.29
C LEU A 293 -30.03 -2.62 12.90
N ARG A 294 -31.23 -3.08 13.24
CA ARG A 294 -32.46 -2.29 13.08
C ARG A 294 -32.66 -1.39 14.30
N ARG A 295 -33.18 -0.18 14.09
CA ARG A 295 -33.49 0.76 15.17
C ARG A 295 -34.45 0.12 16.18
N PRO A 296 -34.11 0.06 17.48
CA PRO A 296 -35.03 -0.39 18.51
C PRO A 296 -36.28 0.49 18.58
N ARG A 297 -37.39 -0.03 19.12
CA ARG A 297 -38.63 0.75 19.30
C ARG A 297 -38.42 2.00 20.18
N ALA A 298 -37.57 1.87 21.20
CA ALA A 298 -37.20 2.97 22.09
C ALA A 298 -36.24 4.00 21.45
N GLY A 299 -35.80 3.75 20.20
CA GLY A 299 -34.75 4.53 19.54
C GLY A 299 -33.34 4.01 19.84
N TRP A 300 -32.34 4.71 19.29
CA TRP A 300 -30.94 4.45 19.61
C TRP A 300 -30.58 5.07 20.96
N THR A 301 -29.80 4.36 21.76
CA THR A 301 -29.27 4.90 23.02
C THR A 301 -28.32 6.05 22.72
N SER A 302 -28.63 7.26 23.21
CA SER A 302 -27.77 8.43 22.98
C SER A 302 -26.34 8.16 23.47
N GLY A 303 -25.35 8.48 22.63
CA GLY A 303 -23.93 8.35 22.99
C GLY A 303 -23.09 7.55 21.99
N SER A 304 -21.88 7.18 22.42
CA SER A 304 -20.88 6.53 21.57
C SER A 304 -21.11 5.02 21.49
N HIS A 305 -21.58 4.55 20.35
CA HIS A 305 -21.64 3.13 20.02
C HIS A 305 -20.27 2.68 19.52
N ARG A 306 -19.87 1.46 19.89
CA ARG A 306 -18.56 0.90 19.55
C ARG A 306 -18.71 -0.27 18.59
N GLY A 307 -17.93 -0.26 17.52
CA GLY A 307 -17.66 -1.41 16.68
C GLY A 307 -16.33 -2.04 17.06
N GLU A 308 -16.27 -3.37 17.08
CA GLU A 308 -15.05 -4.14 17.28
C GLU A 308 -14.92 -5.21 16.21
N PHE A 309 -13.77 -5.27 15.57
CA PHE A 309 -13.45 -6.24 14.55
C PHE A 309 -12.22 -7.05 14.92
N GLN A 310 -12.27 -8.35 14.67
CA GLN A 310 -11.17 -9.27 14.87
C GLN A 310 -11.07 -10.23 13.68
N VAL A 311 -9.85 -10.57 13.29
CA VAL A 311 -9.56 -11.71 12.42
C VAL A 311 -8.85 -12.76 13.24
N LEU A 312 -9.40 -13.96 13.28
CA LEU A 312 -8.81 -15.12 13.93
C LEU A 312 -8.17 -16.02 12.89
N ARG A 313 -6.87 -16.30 13.05
CA ARG A 313 -6.12 -17.29 12.26
C ARG A 313 -5.71 -18.41 13.18
N LYS A 314 -6.17 -19.64 12.90
CA LYS A 314 -5.92 -20.82 13.76
C LYS A 314 -6.27 -20.54 15.24
N GLY A 315 -7.36 -19.81 15.46
CA GLY A 315 -7.86 -19.44 16.80
C GLY A 315 -7.18 -18.23 17.46
N GLN A 316 -6.12 -17.67 16.88
CA GLN A 316 -5.43 -16.49 17.42
C GLN A 316 -5.86 -15.21 16.70
N VAL A 317 -6.05 -14.12 17.46
CA VAL A 317 -6.34 -12.81 16.87
C VAL A 317 -5.07 -12.28 16.17
N VAL A 318 -5.12 -12.12 14.85
CA VAL A 318 -4.01 -11.62 14.03
C VAL A 318 -4.24 -10.21 13.49
N VAL A 319 -5.49 -9.77 13.43
CA VAL A 319 -5.88 -8.40 13.07
C VAL A 319 -7.00 -7.97 14.01
N SER A 320 -6.95 -6.73 14.49
CA SER A 320 -8.04 -6.14 15.26
C SER A 320 -8.21 -4.66 14.97
N ALA A 321 -9.43 -4.17 15.15
CA ALA A 321 -9.74 -2.74 15.12
C ALA A 321 -10.94 -2.43 16.01
N SER A 322 -10.96 -1.22 16.58
CA SER A 322 -12.13 -0.65 17.24
C SER A 322 -12.43 0.71 16.62
N PHE A 323 -13.71 1.02 16.47
CA PHE A 323 -14.20 2.25 15.89
C PHE A 323 -15.51 2.64 16.58
N THR A 324 -15.92 3.90 16.45
CA THR A 324 -17.10 4.42 17.16
C THR A 324 -17.96 5.30 16.29
N VAL A 325 -19.22 5.45 16.68
CA VAL A 325 -20.12 6.46 16.15
C VAL A 325 -20.99 7.03 17.26
N ARG A 326 -21.23 8.33 17.23
CA ARG A 326 -22.12 9.00 18.18
C ARG A 326 -23.51 9.13 17.57
N LEU A 327 -24.52 8.61 18.24
CA LEU A 327 -25.93 8.74 17.87
C LEU A 327 -26.66 9.64 18.86
#